data_AF-A0A524E9C4-F1
#
_entry.id   AF-A0A524E9C4-F1
#
_cell.length_a   1.000
_cell.length_b   1.000
_cell.length_c   1.000
_cell.angle_alpha   90.00
_cell.angle_beta   90.00
_cell.angle_gamma   90.00
#
_symmetry.space_group_name_H-M   'P 1'
#
loop_
_entity.id
_entity.type
_entity.pdbx_description
1 polymer ?
#
loop_
_entity_poly.entity_id
_entity_poly.type
_entity_poly.pdbx_seq_one_letter_code
_entity_poly.pdbx_strand_id
1 'polypeptide(L)'
;MSEMTEKAVAILLGILRDVRTRGAPFKWTKQELQRRIQEDLLLDSSELASRAIESALDHWLVDKTIDNPRNENGEPIDAETWFLRLLTEKESESLRKLPDHKKAVIRLLREQETEEDLGCITEADLLSELENLGFEEEYVSRIEGKVSTFYGSESGEPIKWYYLIPQSELSDELD
;
A
#
# COMPACT_ATOMS: atom_id res chain seq x y z
N MET A 1 3.80 12.04 16.64
CA MET A 1 4.52 10.77 16.46
C MET A 1 5.45 10.60 17.65
N SER A 2 5.71 9.38 18.14
CA SER A 2 6.70 9.21 19.22
C SER A 2 8.12 9.30 18.65
N GLU A 3 9.09 9.78 19.43
CA GLU A 3 10.50 9.84 19.01
C GLU A 3 11.02 8.48 18.53
N MET A 4 10.55 7.40 19.16
CA MET A 4 10.91 6.03 18.79
C MET A 4 10.33 5.61 17.46
N THR A 5 9.08 6.00 17.18
CA THR A 5 8.45 5.76 15.88
C THR A 5 9.16 6.54 14.78
N GLU A 6 9.59 7.78 15.04
CA GLU A 6 10.34 8.58 14.07
C GLU A 6 11.69 7.94 13.72
N LYS A 7 12.43 7.43 14.71
CA LYS A 7 13.67 6.69 14.49
C LYS A 7 13.44 5.42 13.68
N ALA A 8 12.40 4.65 14.01
CA ALA A 8 12.04 3.44 13.27
C ALA A 8 11.61 3.76 11.82
N VAL A 9 10.88 4.86 11.59
CA VAL A 9 10.57 5.35 10.24
C VAL A 9 11.84 5.70 9.48
N ALA A 10 12.81 6.37 10.12
CA ALA A 10 14.08 6.67 9.45
C ALA A 10 14.85 5.41 9.01
N ILE A 11 14.85 4.35 9.84
CA ILE A 11 15.43 3.04 9.48
C ILE A 11 14.67 2.42 8.30
N LEU A 12 13.34 2.45 8.32
CA LEU A 12 12.49 1.96 7.23
C LEU A 12 12.80 2.66 5.91
N LEU A 13 12.88 3.99 5.91
CA LEU A 13 13.24 4.76 4.71
C LEU A 13 14.65 4.43 4.24
N GLY A 14 15.57 4.13 5.16
CA GLY A 14 16.91 3.61 4.82
C GLY A 14 16.85 2.28 4.08
N ILE A 15 16.12 1.29 4.60
CA ILE A 15 15.89 -0.01 3.95
C ILE A 15 15.33 0.18 2.53
N LEU A 16 14.35 1.08 2.39
CA LEU A 16 13.65 1.30 1.13
C LEU A 16 14.45 2.11 0.09
N ARG A 17 15.46 2.89 0.51
CA ARG A 17 16.38 3.56 -0.42
C ARG A 17 17.33 2.60 -1.12
N ASP A 18 17.67 1.50 -0.45
CA ASP A 18 18.60 0.50 -0.97
C ASP A 18 17.94 -0.43 -2.01
N VAL A 19 16.61 -0.45 -2.07
CA VAL A 19 15.82 -1.22 -3.03
C VAL A 19 15.36 -0.32 -4.18
N ARG A 20 15.31 -0.89 -5.39
CA ARG A 20 14.95 -0.17 -6.62
C ARG A 20 13.55 0.46 -6.52
N THR A 21 13.18 1.28 -7.51
CA THR A 21 11.91 2.04 -7.58
C THR A 21 10.64 1.22 -7.33
N ARG A 22 10.64 -0.08 -7.63
CA ARG A 22 9.52 -1.01 -7.38
C ARG A 22 9.29 -1.34 -5.90
N GLY A 23 10.24 -1.02 -5.02
CA GLY A 23 10.20 -1.36 -3.61
C GLY A 23 10.61 -2.80 -3.33
N ALA A 24 10.15 -3.33 -2.20
CA ALA A 24 10.46 -4.70 -1.75
C ALA A 24 9.22 -5.38 -1.15
N PRO A 25 9.18 -6.73 -1.13
CA PRO A 25 8.05 -7.46 -0.56
C PRO A 25 7.79 -7.05 0.89
N PHE A 26 6.53 -6.74 1.21
CA PHE A 26 6.11 -6.20 2.50
C PHE A 26 6.50 -7.09 3.68
N LYS A 27 6.32 -8.40 3.54
CA LYS A 27 6.71 -9.39 4.57
C LYS A 27 8.21 -9.32 4.85
N TRP A 28 9.03 -9.25 3.80
CA TRP A 28 10.48 -9.12 3.92
C TRP A 28 10.86 -7.77 4.56
N THR A 29 10.28 -6.66 4.09
CA THR A 29 10.56 -5.33 4.63
C THR A 29 10.22 -5.23 6.12
N LYS A 30 9.10 -5.82 6.54
CA LYS A 30 8.71 -5.87 7.95
C LYS A 30 9.71 -6.64 8.80
N GLN A 31 10.15 -7.82 8.33
CA GLN A 31 11.15 -8.64 9.03
C GLN A 31 12.52 -7.93 9.09
N GLU A 32 12.95 -7.33 8.00
CA GLU A 32 14.22 -6.60 7.94
C GLU A 32 14.19 -5.35 8.83
N LEU A 33 13.07 -4.63 8.87
CA LEU A 33 12.89 -3.51 9.79
C LEU A 33 12.93 -3.96 11.25
N GLN A 34 12.23 -5.05 11.59
CA GLN A 34 12.27 -5.64 12.93
C GLN A 34 13.69 -6.01 13.35
N ARG A 35 14.45 -6.62 12.44
CA ARG A 35 15.86 -6.98 12.67
C ARG A 35 16.73 -5.75 12.94
N ARG A 36 16.66 -4.72 12.09
CA ARG A 36 17.45 -3.48 12.26
C ARG A 36 17.08 -2.71 13.52
N ILE A 37 15.79 -2.63 13.86
CA ILE A 37 15.34 -2.02 15.13
C ILE A 37 15.92 -2.77 16.32
N GLN A 38 15.91 -4.11 16.29
CA GLN A 38 16.45 -4.91 17.39
C GLN A 38 17.96 -4.71 17.54
N GLU A 39 18.70 -4.60 16.44
CA GLU A 39 20.14 -4.36 16.42
C GLU A 39 20.51 -2.94 16.87
N ASP A 40 19.83 -1.93 16.34
CA ASP A 40 20.18 -0.51 16.54
C ASP A 40 19.60 0.07 17.84
N LEU A 41 18.41 -0.41 18.25
CA LEU A 41 17.64 0.15 19.37
C LEU A 41 17.50 -0.80 20.56
N LEU A 42 17.86 -2.09 20.44
CA LEU A 42 17.82 -3.10 21.51
C LEU A 42 16.43 -3.27 22.16
N LEU A 43 15.37 -3.23 21.36
CA LEU A 43 13.97 -3.31 21.82
C LEU A 43 13.23 -4.51 21.22
N ASP A 44 12.13 -4.91 21.88
CA ASP A 44 11.11 -5.74 21.25
C ASP A 44 10.50 -4.95 20.08
N SER A 45 10.75 -5.43 18.87
CA SER A 45 10.68 -4.63 17.64
C SER A 45 9.41 -4.86 16.83
N SER A 46 8.60 -5.87 17.17
CA SER A 46 7.48 -6.28 16.32
C SER A 46 6.39 -5.20 16.22
N GLU A 47 5.98 -4.65 17.36
CA GLU A 47 4.97 -3.60 17.42
C GLU A 47 5.52 -2.26 16.89
N LEU A 48 6.78 -1.94 17.21
CA LEU A 48 7.42 -0.71 16.75
C LEU A 48 7.59 -0.69 15.22
N ALA A 49 7.96 -1.81 14.61
CA ALA A 49 8.06 -1.93 13.15
C ALA A 49 6.70 -1.73 12.47
N SER A 50 5.64 -2.34 13.02
CA SER A 50 4.28 -2.18 12.47
C SER A 50 3.82 -0.73 12.55
N ARG A 51 3.98 -0.08 13.72
CA ARG A 51 3.66 1.34 13.91
C ARG A 51 4.48 2.27 13.01
N ALA A 52 5.74 1.94 12.76
CA ALA A 52 6.60 2.73 11.86
C ALA A 52 6.12 2.64 10.40
N ILE A 53 5.76 1.44 9.94
CA ILE A 53 5.20 1.23 8.60
C ILE A 53 3.87 1.97 8.44
N GLU A 54 2.94 1.79 9.40
CA GLU A 54 1.65 2.49 9.42
C GLU A 54 1.84 4.01 9.38
N SER A 55 2.71 4.52 10.25
CA SER A 55 3.06 5.94 10.28
C SER A 55 3.64 6.43 8.95
N ALA A 56 4.52 5.66 8.32
CA ALA A 56 5.10 6.03 7.02
C ALA A 56 4.05 6.03 5.90
N LEU A 57 3.10 5.10 5.92
CA LEU A 57 1.97 5.04 4.99
C LEU A 57 1.01 6.23 5.18
N ASP A 58 0.70 6.58 6.43
CA ASP A 58 -0.21 7.69 6.76
C ASP A 58 0.35 9.07 6.41
N HIS A 59 1.68 9.22 6.49
CA HIS A 59 2.37 10.45 6.09
C HIS A 59 2.76 10.46 4.60
N TRP A 60 2.34 9.43 3.85
CA TRP A 60 2.63 9.26 2.42
C TRP A 60 4.14 9.34 2.13
N LEU A 61 4.96 8.76 3.00
CA LEU A 61 6.41 8.63 2.80
C LEU A 61 6.73 7.38 1.98
N VAL A 62 5.90 6.36 2.15
CA VAL A 62 5.97 5.09 1.45
C VAL A 62 4.59 4.75 0.90
N ASP A 63 4.56 3.80 -0.03
CA ASP A 63 3.35 3.29 -0.63
C ASP A 63 3.34 1.78 -0.54
N LYS A 64 2.18 1.22 -0.17
CA LYS A 64 1.91 -0.21 -0.18
C LYS A 64 1.22 -0.53 -1.50
N THR A 65 1.88 -1.29 -2.37
CA THR A 65 1.47 -1.59 -3.74
C THR A 65 1.41 -3.09 -3.98
N ILE A 66 0.66 -3.52 -4.99
CA ILE A 66 0.66 -4.92 -5.44
C ILE A 66 1.69 -5.06 -6.54
N ASP A 67 2.53 -6.10 -6.47
CA ASP A 67 3.47 -6.45 -7.53
C ASP A 67 3.85 -7.93 -7.46
N ASN A 68 4.47 -8.45 -8.52
CA ASN A 68 5.08 -9.78 -8.53
C ASN A 68 6.56 -9.70 -8.11
N PRO A 69 7.04 -10.61 -7.25
CA PRO A 69 8.46 -10.89 -7.10
C PRO A 69 9.08 -11.24 -8.45
N ARG A 70 10.28 -10.72 -8.73
CA ARG A 70 10.97 -10.90 -10.02
C ARG A 70 12.37 -11.47 -9.83
N ASN A 71 12.81 -12.27 -10.80
CA ASN A 71 14.20 -12.74 -10.87
C ASN A 71 15.15 -11.62 -11.37
N GLU A 72 16.44 -11.94 -11.50
CA GLU A 72 17.48 -11.03 -12.00
C GLU A 72 17.21 -10.52 -13.43
N ASN A 73 16.45 -11.28 -14.23
CA ASN A 73 16.04 -10.90 -15.58
C ASN A 73 14.79 -10.00 -15.60
N GLY A 74 14.20 -9.71 -14.43
CA GLY A 74 12.97 -8.94 -14.33
C GLY A 74 11.70 -9.75 -14.62
N GLU A 75 11.76 -11.07 -14.70
CA GLU A 75 10.59 -11.92 -14.96
C GLU A 75 9.88 -12.28 -13.65
N PRO A 76 8.54 -12.28 -13.61
CA PRO A 76 7.78 -12.74 -12.44
C PRO A 76 8.14 -14.18 -12.06
N ILE A 77 8.44 -14.42 -10.79
CA ILE A 77 8.76 -15.76 -10.26
C ILE A 77 7.75 -16.28 -9.25
N ASP A 78 6.81 -15.44 -8.82
CA ASP A 78 5.79 -15.79 -7.83
C ASP A 78 4.51 -14.98 -8.07
N ALA A 79 3.44 -15.36 -7.37
CA ALA A 79 2.16 -14.68 -7.37
C ALA A 79 2.29 -13.21 -6.91
N GLU A 80 1.28 -12.41 -7.24
CA GLU A 80 1.20 -11.04 -6.76
C GLU A 80 1.15 -10.99 -5.23
N THR A 81 1.86 -10.02 -4.67
CA THR A 81 1.89 -9.82 -3.23
C THR A 81 2.06 -8.34 -2.90
N TRP A 82 1.95 -8.00 -1.62
CA TRP A 82 2.18 -6.65 -1.15
C TRP A 82 3.67 -6.31 -1.19
N PHE A 83 3.97 -5.14 -1.76
CA PHE A 83 5.26 -4.48 -1.75
C PHE A 83 5.15 -3.18 -0.98
N LEU A 84 6.28 -2.76 -0.40
CA LEU A 84 6.44 -1.43 0.16
C LEU A 84 7.52 -0.71 -0.64
N ARG A 85 7.18 0.48 -1.16
CA ARG A 85 8.11 1.30 -1.94
C ARG A 85 8.24 2.70 -1.35
N LEU A 86 9.41 3.30 -1.55
CA LEU A 86 9.62 4.70 -1.25
C LEU A 86 8.87 5.56 -2.27
N LEU A 87 8.14 6.57 -1.78
CA LEU A 87 7.54 7.57 -2.66
C LEU A 87 8.56 8.64 -3.02
N THR A 88 8.55 9.08 -4.28
CA THR A 88 9.22 10.33 -4.66
C THR A 88 8.48 11.53 -4.07
N GLU A 89 9.14 12.69 -3.97
CA GLU A 89 8.49 13.90 -3.45
C GLU A 89 7.25 14.28 -4.27
N LYS A 90 7.32 14.14 -5.61
CA LYS A 90 6.20 14.42 -6.51
C LYS A 90 4.99 13.52 -6.23
N GLU A 91 5.21 12.22 -6.06
CA GLU A 91 4.14 11.28 -5.74
C GLU A 91 3.57 11.53 -4.34
N SER A 92 4.45 11.76 -3.37
CA SER A 92 4.08 12.07 -2.00
C SER A 92 3.19 13.32 -1.92
N GLU A 93 3.59 14.41 -2.59
CA GLU A 93 2.78 15.62 -2.71
C GLU A 93 1.43 15.36 -3.38
N SER A 94 1.42 14.59 -4.47
CA SER A 94 0.19 14.25 -5.19
C SER A 94 -0.81 13.52 -4.29
N LEU A 95 -0.34 12.50 -3.57
CA LEU A 95 -1.16 11.71 -2.63
C LEU A 95 -1.64 12.55 -1.43
N ARG A 96 -0.78 13.42 -0.89
CA ARG A 96 -1.16 14.34 0.21
C ARG A 96 -2.24 15.35 -0.20
N LYS A 97 -2.26 15.77 -1.47
CA LYS A 97 -3.26 16.71 -2.02
C LYS A 97 -4.60 16.05 -2.35
N LEU A 98 -4.70 14.72 -2.32
CA LEU A 98 -5.98 14.04 -2.52
C LEU A 98 -7.01 14.44 -1.45
N PRO A 99 -8.29 14.54 -1.82
CA PRO A 99 -9.39 14.62 -0.86
C PRO A 99 -9.37 13.45 0.14
N ASP A 100 -9.85 13.68 1.35
CA ASP A 100 -9.76 12.70 2.44
C ASP A 100 -10.54 11.42 2.15
N HIS A 101 -11.70 11.49 1.48
CA HIS A 101 -12.42 10.29 1.05
C HIS A 101 -11.58 9.44 0.09
N LYS A 102 -10.81 10.05 -0.84
CA LYS A 102 -9.93 9.31 -1.76
C LYS A 102 -8.76 8.67 -1.02
N LYS A 103 -8.22 9.35 -0.01
CA LYS A 103 -7.19 8.78 0.87
C LYS A 103 -7.75 7.59 1.65
N ALA A 104 -8.98 7.68 2.15
CA ALA A 104 -9.67 6.60 2.84
C ALA A 104 -9.86 5.37 1.92
N VAL A 105 -10.28 5.57 0.67
CA VAL A 105 -10.35 4.48 -0.33
C VAL A 105 -9.01 3.75 -0.47
N ILE A 106 -7.91 4.49 -0.62
CA ILE A 106 -6.57 3.88 -0.73
C ILE A 106 -6.21 3.08 0.54
N ARG A 107 -6.56 3.58 1.73
CA ARG A 107 -6.31 2.88 2.99
C ARG A 107 -7.11 1.59 3.10
N LEU A 108 -8.41 1.64 2.82
CA LEU A 108 -9.30 0.48 2.86
C LEU A 108 -8.86 -0.62 1.90
N LEU A 109 -8.42 -0.25 0.69
CA LEU A 109 -7.85 -1.21 -0.26
C LEU A 109 -6.54 -1.84 0.27
N ARG A 110 -5.67 -1.08 0.94
CA ARG A 110 -4.40 -1.61 1.50
C ARG A 110 -4.61 -2.61 2.65
N GLU A 111 -5.79 -2.59 3.27
CA GLU A 111 -6.19 -3.49 4.35
C GLU A 111 -6.71 -4.84 3.82
N GLN A 112 -6.99 -4.96 2.52
CA GLN A 112 -7.43 -6.20 1.90
C GLN A 112 -6.24 -7.14 1.64
N GLU A 113 -5.90 -7.98 2.62
CA GLU A 113 -4.71 -8.83 2.61
C GLU A 113 -4.95 -10.30 2.25
N THR A 114 -6.19 -10.71 1.99
CA THR A 114 -6.52 -12.08 1.58
C THR A 114 -6.00 -12.33 0.16
N GLU A 115 -5.63 -13.58 -0.15
CA GLU A 115 -5.20 -13.93 -1.52
C GLU A 115 -6.35 -13.78 -2.53
N GLU A 116 -7.59 -13.95 -2.09
CA GLU A 116 -8.79 -13.82 -2.93
C GLU A 116 -9.16 -12.36 -3.21
N ASP A 117 -8.84 -11.43 -2.29
CA ASP A 117 -9.22 -10.01 -2.39
C ASP A 117 -8.01 -9.07 -2.30
N LEU A 118 -6.83 -9.51 -2.75
CA LEU A 118 -5.60 -8.73 -2.61
C LEU A 118 -5.77 -7.32 -3.20
N GLY A 119 -5.85 -6.32 -2.32
CA GLY A 119 -6.11 -4.93 -2.67
C GLY A 119 -7.38 -4.69 -3.48
N CYS A 120 -8.39 -5.55 -3.34
CA CYS A 120 -9.68 -5.49 -4.03
C CYS A 120 -10.84 -5.44 -3.02
N ILE A 121 -11.91 -4.73 -3.35
CA ILE A 121 -13.13 -4.66 -2.54
C ILE A 121 -14.34 -4.40 -3.45
N THR A 122 -15.52 -4.90 -3.08
CA THR A 122 -16.75 -4.58 -3.81
C THR A 122 -17.14 -3.11 -3.60
N GLU A 123 -17.89 -2.53 -4.55
CA GLU A 123 -18.41 -1.16 -4.40
C GLU A 123 -19.32 -1.03 -3.16
N ALA A 124 -20.15 -2.03 -2.90
CA ALA A 124 -21.08 -2.02 -1.77
C ALA A 124 -20.33 -1.99 -0.43
N ASP A 125 -19.33 -2.87 -0.27
CA ASP A 125 -18.53 -2.93 0.97
C ASP A 125 -17.69 -1.65 1.12
N LEU A 126 -17.10 -1.15 0.04
CA LEU A 126 -16.32 0.08 0.09
C LEU A 126 -17.15 1.31 0.47
N LEU A 127 -18.37 1.44 -0.05
CA LEU A 127 -19.27 2.52 0.34
C LEU A 127 -19.70 2.40 1.81
N SER A 128 -20.00 1.18 2.27
CA SER A 128 -20.33 0.91 3.68
C SER A 128 -19.16 1.30 4.61
N GLU A 129 -17.92 0.93 4.26
CA GLU A 129 -16.75 1.31 5.04
C GLU A 129 -16.48 2.83 5.02
N LEU A 130 -16.69 3.49 3.88
CA LEU A 130 -16.60 4.94 3.79
C LEU A 130 -17.65 5.66 4.65
N GLU A 131 -18.89 5.16 4.67
CA GLU A 131 -19.96 5.66 5.52
C GLU A 131 -19.61 5.50 7.01
N ASN A 132 -19.05 4.34 7.40
CA ASN A 132 -18.56 4.08 8.76
C ASN A 132 -17.45 5.05 9.18
N LEU A 133 -16.65 5.53 8.22
CA LEU A 133 -15.62 6.55 8.43
C LEU A 133 -16.18 8.00 8.41
N GLY A 134 -17.49 8.17 8.19
CA GLY A 134 -18.18 9.46 8.17
C GLY A 134 -18.17 10.17 6.82
N PHE A 135 -17.89 9.45 5.73
CA PHE A 135 -17.98 9.99 4.37
C PHE A 135 -19.34 9.61 3.75
N GLU A 136 -20.15 10.62 3.44
CA GLU A 136 -21.42 10.45 2.72
C GLU A 136 -21.16 10.42 1.21
N GLU A 137 -20.83 9.25 0.67
CA GLU A 137 -20.54 9.07 -0.76
C GLU A 137 -21.60 8.16 -1.41
N GLU A 138 -22.18 8.59 -2.54
CA GLU A 138 -23.09 7.74 -3.33
C GLU A 138 -22.32 6.84 -4.32
N TYR A 139 -21.06 7.18 -4.60
CA TYR A 139 -20.19 6.43 -5.50
C TYR A 139 -18.72 6.66 -5.13
N VAL A 140 -17.87 5.67 -5.42
CA VAL A 140 -16.44 5.79 -5.14
C VAL A 140 -15.77 6.55 -6.28
N SER A 141 -15.22 7.71 -5.95
CA SER A 141 -14.52 8.57 -6.91
C SER A 141 -13.25 7.92 -7.47
N ARG A 142 -13.04 8.08 -8.79
CA ARG A 142 -11.83 7.60 -9.48
C ARG A 142 -10.56 8.25 -8.89
N ILE A 143 -9.51 7.43 -8.73
CA ILE A 143 -8.17 7.87 -8.34
C ILE A 143 -7.22 7.48 -9.46
N GLU A 144 -6.94 8.44 -10.35
CA GLU A 144 -6.15 8.19 -11.56
C GLU A 144 -4.76 7.62 -11.24
N GLY A 145 -4.36 6.58 -11.99
CA GLY A 145 -3.08 5.90 -11.80
C GLY A 145 -2.92 5.12 -10.49
N LYS A 146 -3.99 5.00 -9.68
CA LYS A 146 -3.91 4.34 -8.36
C LYS A 146 -5.01 3.34 -8.10
N VAL A 147 -6.26 3.70 -8.42
CA VAL A 147 -7.43 2.84 -8.21
C VAL A 147 -8.18 2.72 -9.52
N SER A 148 -8.50 1.49 -9.88
CA SER A 148 -9.29 1.15 -11.07
C SER A 148 -10.51 0.30 -10.66
N THR A 149 -11.34 -0.02 -11.63
CA THR A 149 -12.56 -0.81 -11.44
C THR A 149 -12.69 -1.88 -12.50
N PHE A 150 -13.24 -3.03 -12.12
CA PHE A 150 -13.70 -4.05 -13.05
C PHE A 150 -15.09 -4.56 -12.64
N TYR A 151 -15.75 -5.29 -13.52
CA TYR A 151 -17.01 -5.98 -13.21
C TYR A 151 -16.73 -7.47 -13.08
N GLY A 152 -16.99 -8.02 -11.90
CA GLY A 152 -17.02 -9.45 -11.64
C GLY A 152 -18.45 -9.98 -11.68
N SER A 153 -18.62 -11.27 -11.43
CA SER A 153 -19.93 -11.87 -11.26
C SER A 153 -19.99 -12.67 -9.97
N GLU A 154 -20.97 -12.35 -9.11
CA GLU A 154 -21.34 -13.18 -7.96
C GLU A 154 -22.79 -13.60 -8.10
N SER A 155 -23.04 -14.89 -7.90
CA SER A 155 -24.38 -15.48 -8.06
C SER A 155 -25.07 -15.18 -9.40
N GLY A 156 -24.30 -14.86 -10.45
CA GLY A 156 -24.81 -14.53 -11.79
C GLY A 156 -25.13 -13.05 -12.02
N GLU A 157 -25.01 -12.21 -11.00
CA GLU A 157 -25.21 -10.76 -11.11
C GLU A 157 -23.87 -10.03 -11.28
N PRO A 158 -23.80 -8.98 -12.12
CA PRO A 158 -22.60 -8.18 -12.26
C PRO A 158 -22.35 -7.35 -10.98
N ILE A 159 -21.19 -7.55 -10.36
CA ILE A 159 -20.75 -6.76 -9.20
C ILE A 159 -19.56 -5.90 -9.61
N LYS A 160 -19.60 -4.63 -9.22
CA LYS A 160 -18.52 -3.70 -9.47
C LYS A 160 -17.47 -3.80 -8.36
N TRP A 161 -16.23 -4.00 -8.76
CA TRP A 161 -15.08 -4.11 -7.88
C TRP A 161 -14.16 -2.91 -8.05
N TYR A 162 -13.54 -2.51 -6.95
CA TYR A 162 -12.49 -1.50 -6.89
C TYR A 162 -11.19 -2.17 -6.49
N TYR A 163 -10.09 -1.84 -7.15
CA TYR A 163 -8.79 -2.43 -6.86
C TYR A 163 -7.65 -1.42 -6.97
N LEU A 164 -6.59 -1.63 -6.19
CA LEU A 164 -5.32 -0.93 -6.39
C LEU A 164 -4.66 -1.47 -7.65
N ILE A 165 -4.31 -0.57 -8.57
CA ILE A 165 -3.64 -0.95 -9.81
C ILE A 165 -2.27 -1.56 -9.45
N PRO A 166 -2.00 -2.83 -9.83
CA PRO A 166 -0.70 -3.44 -9.64
C PRO A 166 0.41 -2.65 -10.34
N GLN A 167 1.60 -2.61 -9.73
CA GLN A 167 2.75 -1.90 -10.29
C GLN A 167 3.19 -2.49 -11.64
N SER A 168 2.91 -3.77 -11.88
CA SER A 168 3.12 -4.46 -13.16
C SER A 168 2.23 -3.93 -14.30
N GLU A 169 1.09 -3.33 -13.99
CA GLU A 169 0.14 -2.75 -14.95
C GLU A 169 0.42 -1.26 -15.25
N LEU A 170 1.19 -0.60 -14.38
CA LEU A 170 1.64 0.76 -14.61
C LEU A 170 2.73 0.72 -15.69
N SER A 171 2.44 1.28 -16.87
CA SER A 171 3.42 1.41 -17.95
C SER A 171 4.68 2.12 -17.46
N ASP A 172 5.86 1.66 -17.92
CA ASP A 172 7.19 2.24 -17.65
C ASP A 172 7.34 3.72 -18.10
N GLU A 173 6.28 4.37 -18.58
CA GLU A 173 6.26 5.76 -19.07
C GLU A 173 6.24 6.84 -17.96
N LEU A 174 6.49 6.48 -16.70
CA LEU A 174 6.49 7.41 -15.57
C LEU A 174 7.87 7.66 -14.93
N ASP A 175 8.97 7.31 -15.62
CA ASP A 175 10.34 7.75 -15.29
C ASP A 175 10.76 8.99 -16.10
#